data_AF-A0A1A0M3S3-F1
#
_entry.id   AF-A0A1A0M3S3-F1
#
_cell.length_a   1.000
_cell.length_b   1.000
_cell.length_c   1.000
_cell.angle_alpha   90.00
_cell.angle_beta   90.00
_cell.angle_gamma   90.00
#
_symmetry.space_group_name_H-M   'P 1'
#
loop_
_entity.id
_entity.type
_entity.pdbx_description
1 polymer ?
#
loop_
_entity_poly.entity_id
_entity_poly.type
_entity_poly.pdbx_seq_one_letter_code
_entity_poly.pdbx_strand_id
1 'polypeptide(L)'
;MNTQLALRILGRIMDWDDDRAYDEFRRLRLMASLKYDGYRDFEAGVRFIESLAAWLQQFKPNERSTAYEFVTDRLVYIGPGEMEKLVAQFYTNWVRPELVRAVAEELQIRPYLVNADADALDRIAHLRRRTLFLGLSDGARVDYLRHQNVGLISNEQVVGSAQLDSEKWQDLLGSLRKDTDDPDARFVAVYLVDDFVATGTTFFRIDSDTGAPKGKLVKFAKSVRKAVSDLERQIFEEDYRVNVHHYAGTAAAISGLGARIQDSAALLTELGISSLPRLTYGIKLPESLPMSASNPEDQDFLELANRYYDPVLETSHTKVGGTDDMKLGYGGCALPLVLDHNTPNNSLPLLWAETNGADGDAPENSVPAMRPLFRRRQRHT
;
A
#
# COMPACT_ATOMS: atom_id res chain seq x y z
N MET A 1 23.76 -17.89 -8.11
CA MET A 1 25.18 -17.52 -7.91
C MET A 1 25.62 -17.90 -6.50
N ASN A 2 26.91 -18.16 -6.23
CA ASN A 2 27.37 -18.43 -4.85
C ASN A 2 27.39 -17.11 -4.08
N THR A 3 26.59 -16.97 -3.01
CA THR A 3 26.50 -15.76 -2.16
C THR A 3 27.87 -15.25 -1.70
N GLN A 4 28.83 -16.16 -1.49
CA GLN A 4 30.20 -15.78 -1.11
C GLN A 4 30.94 -15.04 -2.24
N LEU A 5 30.68 -15.38 -3.50
CA LEU A 5 31.23 -14.66 -4.65
C LEU A 5 30.62 -13.27 -4.77
N ALA A 6 29.30 -13.15 -4.60
CA ALA A 6 28.60 -11.86 -4.61
C ALA A 6 29.17 -10.89 -3.57
N LEU A 7 29.37 -11.37 -2.33
CA LEU A 7 29.97 -10.61 -1.25
C LEU A 7 31.41 -10.19 -1.58
N ARG A 8 32.24 -11.09 -2.12
CA ARG A 8 33.61 -10.74 -2.53
C ARG A 8 33.64 -9.68 -3.63
N ILE A 9 32.72 -9.76 -4.59
CA ILE A 9 32.57 -8.74 -5.64
C ILE A 9 32.16 -7.40 -5.00
N LEU A 10 31.19 -7.42 -4.09
CA LEU A 10 30.75 -6.23 -3.37
C LEU A 10 31.89 -5.58 -2.56
N GLY A 11 32.66 -6.36 -1.81
CA GLY A 11 33.82 -5.83 -1.06
C GLY A 11 34.85 -5.15 -1.97
N ARG A 12 35.07 -5.68 -3.18
CA ARG A 12 35.94 -5.03 -4.19
C ARG A 12 35.32 -3.76 -4.78
N ILE A 13 34.01 -3.73 -5.03
CA ILE A 13 33.31 -2.54 -5.52
C ILE A 13 33.40 -1.41 -4.50
N MET A 14 33.32 -1.76 -3.21
CA MET A 14 33.34 -0.83 -2.10
C MET A 14 34.76 -0.50 -1.59
N ASP A 15 35.79 -1.15 -2.13
CA ASP A 15 37.19 -1.02 -1.70
C ASP A 15 37.36 -1.21 -0.17
N TRP A 16 36.71 -2.24 0.37
CA TRP A 16 36.82 -2.58 1.79
C TRP A 16 38.11 -3.35 2.08
N ASP A 17 38.75 -3.01 3.19
CA ASP A 17 39.76 -3.86 3.81
C ASP A 17 39.17 -5.16 4.37
N ASP A 18 40.04 -6.10 4.74
CA ASP A 18 39.62 -7.43 5.21
C ASP A 18 38.76 -7.38 6.48
N ASP A 19 39.05 -6.43 7.39
CA ASP A 19 38.33 -6.28 8.66
C ASP A 19 36.91 -5.75 8.43
N ARG A 20 36.77 -4.65 7.66
CA ARG A 20 35.47 -4.11 7.29
C ARG A 20 34.66 -5.09 6.45
N ALA A 21 35.30 -5.75 5.49
CA ALA A 21 34.63 -6.74 4.65
C ALA A 21 34.05 -7.89 5.49
N TYR A 22 34.77 -8.34 6.51
CA TYR A 22 34.30 -9.39 7.40
C TYR A 22 33.00 -9.01 8.13
N ASP A 23 32.95 -7.82 8.71
CA ASP A 23 31.78 -7.34 9.45
C ASP A 23 30.60 -7.05 8.53
N GLU A 24 30.84 -6.38 7.40
CA GLU A 24 29.78 -6.07 6.44
C GLU A 24 29.23 -7.34 5.78
N PHE A 25 30.06 -8.36 5.51
CA PHE A 25 29.57 -9.63 4.96
C PHE A 25 28.63 -10.35 5.93
N ARG A 26 28.90 -10.27 7.24
CA ARG A 26 28.00 -10.83 8.27
C ARG A 26 26.68 -10.06 8.30
N ARG A 27 26.74 -8.72 8.33
CA ARG A 27 25.56 -7.84 8.33
C ARG A 27 24.68 -8.09 7.11
N LEU A 28 25.27 -8.09 5.91
CA LEU A 28 24.54 -8.26 4.65
C LEU A 28 23.91 -9.64 4.51
N ARG A 29 24.54 -10.71 5.00
CA ARG A 29 23.91 -12.05 5.01
C ARG A 29 22.66 -12.07 5.88
N LEU A 30 22.72 -11.44 7.05
CA LEU A 30 21.56 -11.34 7.93
C LEU A 30 20.44 -10.52 7.26
N MET A 31 20.75 -9.34 6.72
CA MET A 31 19.77 -8.48 6.05
C MET A 31 19.14 -9.15 4.81
N ALA A 32 19.96 -9.81 3.98
CA ALA A 32 19.51 -10.54 2.80
C ALA A 32 18.55 -11.66 3.20
N SER A 33 18.98 -12.56 4.08
CA SER A 33 18.19 -13.75 4.46
C SER A 33 16.92 -13.42 5.25
N LEU A 34 16.96 -12.40 6.10
CA LEU A 34 15.81 -12.03 6.94
C LEU A 34 14.78 -11.18 6.19
N LYS A 35 15.24 -10.30 5.29
CA LYS A 35 14.39 -9.28 4.66
C LYS A 35 14.46 -9.34 3.14
N TYR A 36 15.58 -8.94 2.56
CA TYR A 36 15.58 -8.49 1.17
C TYR A 36 15.48 -9.61 0.14
N ASP A 37 15.98 -10.82 0.40
CA ASP A 37 15.82 -11.97 -0.50
C ASP A 37 14.34 -12.35 -0.70
N GLY A 38 13.45 -11.88 0.16
CA GLY A 38 12.00 -12.04 0.04
C GLY A 38 11.33 -11.11 -0.99
N TYR A 39 12.07 -10.20 -1.65
CA TYR A 39 11.50 -9.31 -2.66
C TYR A 39 11.09 -10.09 -3.90
N ARG A 40 9.80 -10.03 -4.25
CA ARG A 40 9.18 -10.89 -5.29
C ARG A 40 9.59 -10.56 -6.72
N ASP A 41 10.15 -9.37 -6.93
CA ASP A 41 10.51 -8.87 -8.26
C ASP A 41 12.00 -8.97 -8.58
N PHE A 42 12.76 -9.73 -7.79
CA PHE A 42 14.07 -10.18 -8.25
C PHE A 42 13.94 -11.19 -9.38
N GLU A 43 14.84 -11.08 -10.36
CA GLU A 43 14.93 -12.03 -11.47
C GLU A 43 15.31 -13.43 -10.96
N ALA A 44 14.93 -14.46 -11.71
CA ALA A 44 15.21 -15.84 -11.34
C ALA A 44 16.72 -16.07 -11.13
N GLY A 45 17.09 -16.47 -9.90
CA GLY A 45 18.48 -16.75 -9.53
C GLY A 45 19.30 -15.52 -9.12
N VAL A 46 18.71 -14.33 -9.12
CA VAL A 46 19.26 -13.09 -8.55
C VAL A 46 18.72 -12.90 -7.14
N ARG A 47 19.56 -12.44 -6.23
CA ARG A 47 19.21 -12.14 -4.83
C ARG A 47 19.66 -10.73 -4.47
N PHE A 48 19.39 -10.31 -3.24
CA PHE A 48 19.63 -8.94 -2.80
C PHE A 48 21.09 -8.50 -2.97
N ILE A 49 22.06 -9.35 -2.61
CA ILE A 49 23.48 -8.96 -2.60
C ILE A 49 23.98 -8.71 -4.02
N GLU A 50 23.54 -9.52 -4.97
CA GLU A 50 23.81 -9.36 -6.39
C GLU A 50 23.20 -8.07 -6.95
N SER A 51 21.92 -7.83 -6.65
CA SER A 51 21.24 -6.59 -7.03
C SER A 51 21.91 -5.36 -6.40
N LEU A 52 22.33 -5.45 -5.13
CA LEU A 52 23.04 -4.38 -4.43
C LEU A 52 24.39 -4.09 -5.08
N ALA A 53 25.18 -5.11 -5.42
CA ALA A 53 26.45 -4.94 -6.12
C ALA A 53 26.26 -4.27 -7.48
N ALA A 54 25.27 -4.72 -8.27
CA ALA A 54 24.96 -4.14 -9.57
C ALA A 54 24.44 -2.70 -9.46
N TRP A 55 23.61 -2.42 -8.46
CA TRP A 55 23.08 -1.09 -8.17
C TRP A 55 24.18 -0.12 -7.74
N LEU A 56 25.11 -0.55 -6.87
CA LEU A 56 26.21 0.30 -6.40
C LEU A 56 27.23 0.65 -7.50
N GLN A 57 27.38 -0.22 -8.51
CA GLN A 57 28.27 0.06 -9.64
C GLN A 57 27.83 1.25 -10.50
N GLN A 58 26.56 1.67 -10.42
CA GLN A 58 26.10 2.84 -11.17
C GLN A 58 26.66 4.15 -10.60
N PHE A 59 27.13 4.14 -9.34
CA PHE A 59 27.70 5.31 -8.67
C PHE A 59 29.22 5.41 -8.83
N LYS A 60 29.74 6.64 -8.77
CA LYS A 60 31.18 6.90 -8.74
C LYS A 60 31.79 6.31 -7.46
N PRO A 61 33.08 5.93 -7.45
CA PRO A 61 33.70 5.30 -6.28
C PRO A 61 33.51 6.07 -4.96
N ASN A 62 33.58 7.40 -5.00
CA ASN A 62 33.40 8.27 -3.82
C ASN A 62 31.95 8.44 -3.36
N GLU A 63 30.96 7.99 -4.14
CA GLU A 63 29.52 8.10 -3.85
C GLU A 63 28.93 6.79 -3.32
N ARG A 64 29.66 5.67 -3.50
CA ARG A 64 29.17 4.32 -3.16
C ARG A 64 28.89 4.15 -1.67
N SER A 65 29.71 4.75 -0.80
CA SER A 65 29.52 4.68 0.65
C SER A 65 28.18 5.30 1.05
N THR A 66 27.86 6.50 0.55
CA THR A 66 26.57 7.16 0.78
C THR A 66 25.38 6.30 0.33
N ALA A 67 25.46 5.72 -0.87
CA ALA A 67 24.40 4.85 -1.39
C ALA A 67 24.25 3.54 -0.57
N TYR A 68 25.36 2.98 -0.09
CA TYR A 68 25.37 1.78 0.74
C TYR A 68 24.80 2.03 2.15
N GLU A 69 25.22 3.14 2.78
CA GLU A 69 24.74 3.57 4.09
C GLU A 69 23.23 3.85 4.06
N PHE A 70 22.73 4.47 2.99
CA PHE A 70 21.29 4.61 2.79
C PHE A 70 20.55 3.27 2.85
N VAL A 71 21.01 2.25 2.14
CA VAL A 71 20.36 0.93 2.11
C VAL A 71 20.44 0.23 3.47
N THR A 72 21.53 0.41 4.19
CA THR A 72 21.80 -0.33 5.42
C THR A 72 21.24 0.33 6.67
N ASP A 73 21.12 1.65 6.68
CA ASP A 73 20.76 2.44 7.87
C ASP A 73 19.41 3.16 7.72
N ARG A 74 19.04 3.58 6.49
CA ARG A 74 17.87 4.45 6.26
C ARG A 74 16.68 3.75 5.62
N LEU A 75 16.91 2.72 4.81
CA LEU A 75 15.88 2.01 4.04
C LEU A 75 14.99 1.12 4.93
N VAL A 76 13.67 1.35 4.84
CA VAL A 76 12.66 0.49 5.45
C VAL A 76 12.15 -0.52 4.42
N TYR A 77 12.18 -1.79 4.79
CA TYR A 77 11.59 -2.88 4.01
C TYR A 77 10.49 -3.56 4.83
N ILE A 78 9.28 -3.62 4.27
CA ILE A 78 8.15 -4.37 4.83
C ILE A 78 8.09 -5.70 4.07
N GLY A 79 8.53 -6.77 4.73
CA GLY A 79 8.61 -8.09 4.15
C GLY A 79 7.28 -8.84 4.11
N PRO A 80 7.28 -10.06 3.53
CA PRO A 80 6.09 -10.88 3.46
C PRO A 80 5.51 -11.18 4.85
N GLY A 81 6.37 -11.50 5.83
CA GLY A 81 5.96 -11.82 7.19
C GLY A 81 5.36 -10.64 7.95
N GLU A 82 5.95 -9.44 7.84
CA GLU A 82 5.37 -8.24 8.42
C GLU A 82 4.01 -7.91 7.79
N MET A 83 3.89 -8.00 6.47
CA MET A 83 2.64 -7.73 5.77
C MET A 83 1.55 -8.77 6.12
N GLU A 84 1.89 -10.05 6.15
CA GLU A 84 0.99 -11.11 6.58
C GLU A 84 0.52 -10.92 8.02
N LYS A 85 1.39 -10.43 8.90
CA LYS A 85 1.01 -10.13 10.28
C LYS A 85 -0.01 -8.99 10.35
N LEU A 86 0.18 -7.93 9.57
CA LEU A 86 -0.78 -6.81 9.47
C LEU A 86 -2.14 -7.30 8.95
N VAL A 87 -2.15 -8.15 7.92
CA VAL A 87 -3.38 -8.74 7.38
C VAL A 87 -4.08 -9.62 8.42
N ALA A 88 -3.34 -10.49 9.12
CA ALA A 88 -3.90 -11.39 10.13
C ALA A 88 -4.49 -10.63 11.33
N GLN A 89 -3.92 -9.48 11.68
CA GLN A 89 -4.41 -8.64 12.77
C GLN A 89 -5.62 -7.78 12.38
N PHE A 90 -5.86 -7.55 11.09
CA PHE A 90 -6.91 -6.65 10.63
C PHE A 90 -8.30 -6.99 11.21
N TYR A 91 -8.72 -8.25 11.10
CA TYR A 91 -10.02 -8.65 11.62
C TYR A 91 -10.12 -8.50 13.14
N THR A 92 -9.10 -8.96 13.87
CA THR A 92 -9.10 -8.97 15.33
C THR A 92 -9.03 -7.56 15.93
N ASN A 93 -8.23 -6.67 15.32
CA ASN A 93 -7.96 -5.35 15.87
C ASN A 93 -8.94 -4.27 15.39
N TRP A 94 -9.58 -4.46 14.23
CA TRP A 94 -10.43 -3.43 13.62
C TRP A 94 -11.84 -3.92 13.35
N VAL A 95 -12.02 -5.07 12.71
CA VAL A 95 -13.36 -5.54 12.32
C VAL A 95 -14.17 -6.03 13.54
N ARG A 96 -13.60 -6.94 14.33
CA ARG A 96 -14.28 -7.53 15.49
C ARG A 96 -14.66 -6.48 16.54
N PRO A 97 -13.80 -5.53 16.94
CA PRO A 97 -14.19 -4.49 17.88
C PRO A 97 -15.35 -3.64 17.38
N GLU A 98 -15.43 -3.37 16.08
CA GLU A 98 -16.55 -2.64 15.48
C GLU A 98 -17.85 -3.43 15.46
N LEU A 99 -17.78 -4.74 15.20
CA LEU A 99 -18.95 -5.61 15.32
C LEU A 99 -19.45 -5.66 16.76
N VAL A 100 -18.54 -5.84 17.73
CA VAL A 100 -18.86 -5.84 19.17
C VAL A 100 -19.48 -4.52 19.59
N ARG A 101 -18.91 -3.39 19.16
CA ARG A 101 -19.42 -2.05 19.48
C ARG A 101 -20.81 -1.82 18.91
N ALA A 102 -21.03 -2.16 17.63
CA ALA A 102 -22.32 -2.00 16.99
C ALA A 102 -23.42 -2.84 17.66
N VAL A 103 -23.13 -4.10 18.00
CA VAL A 103 -24.09 -4.96 18.71
C VAL A 103 -24.34 -4.49 20.14
N ALA A 104 -23.30 -4.02 20.84
CA ALA A 104 -23.45 -3.46 22.18
C ALA A 104 -24.35 -2.21 22.19
N GLU A 105 -24.17 -1.33 21.21
CA GLU A 105 -25.00 -0.14 21.01
C GLU A 105 -26.45 -0.52 20.68
N GLU A 106 -26.66 -1.50 19.79
CA GLU A 106 -27.99 -2.00 19.41
C GLU A 106 -28.75 -2.61 20.59
N LEU A 107 -28.09 -3.47 21.38
CA LEU A 107 -28.70 -4.16 22.52
C LEU A 107 -28.65 -3.35 23.82
N GLN A 108 -28.08 -2.14 23.79
CA GLN A 108 -27.87 -1.27 24.96
C GLN A 108 -27.12 -1.95 26.12
N ILE A 109 -26.16 -2.82 25.81
CA ILE A 109 -25.30 -3.52 26.79
C ILE A 109 -23.87 -2.97 26.76
N ARG A 110 -23.11 -3.26 27.82
CA ARG A 110 -21.68 -2.88 27.87
C ARG A 110 -20.87 -3.76 26.92
N PRO A 111 -19.93 -3.23 26.11
CA PRO A 111 -19.21 -4.01 25.10
C PRO A 111 -18.52 -5.29 25.60
N TYR A 112 -18.04 -5.30 26.85
CA TYR A 112 -17.40 -6.47 27.44
C TYR A 112 -18.37 -7.60 27.81
N LEU A 113 -19.68 -7.34 27.85
CA LEU A 113 -20.73 -8.34 28.10
C LEU A 113 -21.15 -9.08 26.83
N VAL A 114 -20.83 -8.56 25.65
CA VAL A 114 -21.25 -9.12 24.36
C VAL A 114 -20.82 -10.58 24.18
N ASN A 115 -19.65 -10.98 24.67
CA ASN A 115 -19.19 -12.38 24.54
C ASN A 115 -19.83 -13.31 25.58
N ALA A 116 -20.50 -12.78 26.60
CA ALA A 116 -21.17 -13.55 27.64
C ALA A 116 -22.67 -13.73 27.35
N ASP A 117 -23.19 -13.08 26.31
CA ASP A 117 -24.59 -13.07 25.92
C ASP A 117 -24.75 -13.80 24.58
N ALA A 118 -25.60 -14.84 24.56
CA ALA A 118 -25.79 -15.68 23.39
C ALA A 118 -26.48 -14.94 22.23
N ASP A 119 -27.50 -14.12 22.56
CA ASP A 119 -28.23 -13.34 21.56
C ASP A 119 -27.31 -12.29 20.92
N ALA A 120 -26.42 -11.69 21.71
CA ALA A 120 -25.41 -10.76 21.21
C ALA A 120 -24.38 -11.45 20.29
N LEU A 121 -23.97 -12.70 20.58
CA LEU A 121 -23.09 -13.47 19.71
C LEU A 121 -23.76 -13.83 18.38
N ASP A 122 -25.04 -14.22 18.41
CA ASP A 122 -25.82 -14.48 17.21
C ASP A 122 -25.99 -13.19 16.38
N ARG A 123 -26.19 -12.05 17.05
CA ARG A 123 -26.25 -10.75 16.38
C ARG A 123 -24.91 -10.36 15.74
N ILE A 124 -23.78 -10.67 16.39
CA ILE A 124 -22.45 -10.52 15.77
C ILE A 124 -22.34 -11.37 14.51
N ALA A 125 -22.76 -12.64 14.56
CA ALA A 125 -22.67 -13.54 13.41
C ALA A 125 -23.50 -13.01 12.24
N HIS A 126 -24.72 -12.54 12.50
CA HIS A 126 -25.60 -11.93 11.52
C HIS A 126 -24.99 -10.64 10.91
N LEU A 127 -24.50 -9.73 11.76
CA LEU A 127 -23.87 -8.48 11.31
C LEU A 127 -22.59 -8.74 10.52
N ARG A 128 -21.80 -9.73 10.95
CA ARG A 128 -20.60 -10.18 10.25
C ARG A 128 -20.96 -10.68 8.86
N ARG A 129 -21.97 -11.53 8.70
CA ARG A 129 -22.39 -12.05 7.39
C ARG A 129 -22.83 -10.94 6.43
N ARG A 130 -23.44 -9.88 6.96
CA ARG A 130 -23.88 -8.69 6.22
C ARG A 130 -22.75 -7.68 5.95
N THR A 131 -21.49 -8.04 6.18
CA THR A 131 -20.30 -7.22 5.93
C THR A 131 -19.50 -7.75 4.73
N LEU A 132 -19.13 -6.87 3.80
CA LEU A 132 -18.26 -7.19 2.65
C LEU A 132 -16.81 -6.72 2.86
N PHE A 133 -15.87 -7.42 2.24
CA PHE A 133 -14.45 -7.09 2.19
C PHE A 133 -14.00 -7.00 0.73
N LEU A 134 -13.68 -5.80 0.26
CA LEU A 134 -13.29 -5.54 -1.12
C LEU A 134 -11.84 -5.06 -1.19
N GLY A 135 -11.05 -5.69 -2.05
CA GLY A 135 -9.69 -5.28 -2.36
C GLY A 135 -9.66 -4.02 -3.23
N LEU A 136 -8.87 -3.03 -2.81
CA LEU A 136 -8.59 -1.81 -3.57
C LEU A 136 -7.34 -1.94 -4.45
N SER A 137 -6.53 -2.97 -4.22
CA SER A 137 -5.37 -3.33 -5.02
C SER A 137 -5.04 -4.81 -4.86
N ASP A 138 -4.16 -5.33 -5.72
CA ASP A 138 -3.61 -6.69 -5.56
C ASP A 138 -2.85 -6.86 -4.22
N GLY A 139 -2.36 -5.76 -3.63
CA GLY A 139 -1.68 -5.76 -2.33
C GLY A 139 -2.65 -5.93 -1.16
N ALA A 140 -3.96 -5.78 -1.36
CA ALA A 140 -4.96 -5.89 -0.31
C ALA A 140 -5.02 -7.28 0.35
N ARG A 141 -4.49 -8.33 -0.31
CA ARG A 141 -4.35 -9.70 0.22
C ARG A 141 -5.63 -10.23 0.86
N VAL A 142 -6.78 -9.92 0.26
CA VAL A 142 -8.08 -10.30 0.82
C VAL A 142 -8.28 -11.83 0.86
N ASP A 143 -7.63 -12.57 -0.05
CA ASP A 143 -7.56 -14.04 0.02
C ASP A 143 -6.86 -14.53 1.28
N TYR A 144 -5.75 -13.89 1.68
CA TYR A 144 -5.06 -14.23 2.91
C TYR A 144 -5.89 -13.83 4.13
N LEU A 145 -6.56 -12.66 4.11
CA LEU A 145 -7.52 -12.26 5.13
C LEU A 145 -8.58 -13.36 5.36
N ARG A 146 -9.15 -13.92 4.29
CA ARG A 146 -10.10 -15.02 4.36
C ARG A 146 -9.49 -16.26 5.01
N HIS A 147 -8.29 -16.67 4.58
CA HIS A 147 -7.61 -17.85 5.11
C HIS A 147 -7.25 -17.73 6.60
N GLN A 148 -6.93 -16.52 7.08
CA GLN A 148 -6.65 -16.30 8.50
C GLN A 148 -7.91 -16.27 9.38
N ASN A 149 -9.09 -16.19 8.76
CA ASN A 149 -10.38 -16.05 9.46
C ASN A 149 -11.39 -17.14 9.04
N VAL A 150 -10.88 -18.36 8.79
CA VAL A 150 -11.72 -19.53 8.47
C VAL A 150 -12.77 -19.75 9.56
N GLY A 151 -14.00 -20.01 9.13
CA GLY A 151 -15.17 -20.15 10.02
C GLY A 151 -15.79 -18.82 10.47
N LEU A 152 -15.12 -17.68 10.25
CA LEU A 152 -15.65 -16.35 10.55
C LEU A 152 -16.05 -15.58 9.29
N ILE A 153 -15.17 -15.56 8.28
CA ILE A 153 -15.38 -14.87 7.00
C ILE A 153 -15.55 -15.92 5.90
N SER A 154 -16.69 -15.88 5.19
CA SER A 154 -16.92 -16.78 4.06
C SER A 154 -16.31 -16.26 2.76
N ASN A 155 -16.20 -17.14 1.76
CA ASN A 155 -15.72 -16.78 0.43
C ASN A 155 -16.59 -15.68 -0.21
N GLU A 156 -17.90 -15.74 0.00
CA GLU A 156 -18.86 -14.83 -0.64
C GLU A 156 -18.92 -13.44 0.02
N GLN A 157 -18.09 -13.22 1.04
CA GLN A 157 -17.89 -11.90 1.65
C GLN A 157 -16.64 -11.20 1.13
N VAL A 158 -15.79 -11.89 0.37
CA VAL A 158 -14.45 -11.42 0.04
C VAL A 158 -14.30 -11.32 -1.48
N VAL A 159 -13.93 -10.14 -1.96
CA VAL A 159 -13.75 -9.89 -3.38
C VAL A 159 -12.46 -9.10 -3.62
N GLY A 160 -11.65 -9.54 -4.58
CA GLY A 160 -10.35 -8.93 -4.88
C GLY A 160 -10.41 -7.53 -5.53
N SER A 161 -11.61 -7.05 -5.89
CA SER A 161 -11.81 -5.76 -6.56
C SER A 161 -12.99 -5.01 -5.93
N ALA A 162 -12.89 -3.69 -5.86
CA ALA A 162 -13.99 -2.79 -5.51
C ALA A 162 -14.78 -2.28 -6.74
N GLN A 163 -14.34 -2.60 -7.95
CA GLN A 163 -15.05 -2.30 -9.20
C GLN A 163 -15.64 -3.60 -9.74
N LEU A 164 -16.92 -3.83 -9.44
CA LEU A 164 -17.66 -5.01 -9.83
C LEU A 164 -18.69 -4.65 -10.91
N ASP A 165 -19.01 -5.62 -11.75
CA ASP A 165 -20.16 -5.55 -12.65
C ASP A 165 -21.45 -5.94 -11.91
N SER A 166 -22.58 -5.71 -12.57
CA SER A 166 -23.90 -5.90 -12.00
C SER A 166 -24.22 -7.38 -11.75
N GLU A 167 -23.68 -8.28 -12.59
CA GLU A 167 -23.80 -9.73 -12.38
C GLU A 167 -23.10 -10.16 -11.09
N LYS A 168 -21.88 -9.70 -10.85
CA LYS A 168 -21.17 -10.03 -9.62
C LYS A 168 -21.84 -9.44 -8.37
N TRP A 169 -22.41 -8.24 -8.46
CA TRP A 169 -23.22 -7.69 -7.37
C TRP A 169 -24.48 -8.51 -7.09
N GLN A 170 -25.15 -8.99 -8.14
CA GLN A 170 -26.31 -9.88 -8.02
C GLN A 170 -25.94 -11.20 -7.33
N ASP A 171 -24.80 -11.80 -7.69
CA ASP A 171 -24.31 -13.03 -7.04
C ASP A 171 -24.02 -12.85 -5.55
N LEU A 172 -23.37 -11.74 -5.19
CA LEU A 172 -23.07 -11.40 -3.79
C LEU A 172 -24.36 -11.24 -2.97
N LEU A 173 -25.33 -10.51 -3.51
CA LEU A 173 -26.62 -10.29 -2.86
C LEU A 173 -27.43 -11.59 -2.77
N GLY A 174 -27.42 -12.42 -3.82
CA GLY A 174 -28.08 -13.73 -3.83
C GLY A 174 -27.48 -14.68 -2.79
N SER A 175 -26.16 -14.70 -2.67
CA SER A 175 -25.45 -15.48 -1.66
C SER A 175 -25.76 -14.99 -0.25
N LEU A 176 -25.83 -13.66 -0.04
CA LEU A 176 -26.23 -13.09 1.24
C LEU A 176 -27.63 -13.58 1.65
N ARG A 177 -28.61 -13.39 0.78
CA ARG A 177 -30.02 -13.70 1.05
C ARG A 177 -30.24 -15.18 1.33
N LYS A 178 -29.51 -16.04 0.61
CA LYS A 178 -29.51 -17.49 0.86
C LYS A 178 -28.93 -17.85 2.23
N ASP A 179 -27.81 -17.24 2.61
CA ASP A 179 -27.14 -17.55 3.86
C ASP A 179 -27.87 -16.98 5.09
N THR A 180 -28.64 -15.90 4.93
CA THR A 180 -29.45 -15.30 5.99
C THR A 180 -30.89 -15.78 6.02
N ASP A 181 -31.31 -16.59 5.04
CA ASP A 181 -32.72 -16.97 4.82
C ASP A 181 -33.67 -15.76 4.80
N ASP A 182 -33.20 -14.66 4.20
CA ASP A 182 -33.93 -13.39 4.14
C ASP A 182 -33.86 -12.86 2.70
N PRO A 183 -34.97 -12.89 1.94
CA PRO A 183 -35.00 -12.48 0.54
C PRO A 183 -34.78 -10.97 0.35
N ASP A 184 -34.91 -10.17 1.40
CA ASP A 184 -34.75 -8.72 1.38
C ASP A 184 -33.43 -8.27 2.01
N ALA A 185 -32.61 -9.19 2.53
CA ALA A 185 -31.33 -8.87 3.14
C ALA A 185 -30.43 -8.06 2.20
N ARG A 186 -29.80 -7.02 2.79
CA ARG A 186 -28.80 -6.15 2.16
C ARG A 186 -27.55 -6.05 3.01
N PHE A 187 -26.45 -5.61 2.41
CA PHE A 187 -25.21 -5.40 3.17
C PHE A 187 -25.30 -4.16 4.07
N VAL A 188 -24.78 -4.26 5.29
CA VAL A 188 -24.80 -3.18 6.31
C VAL A 188 -23.44 -2.49 6.46
N ALA A 189 -22.39 -3.10 5.92
CA ALA A 189 -21.05 -2.56 5.97
C ALA A 189 -20.19 -3.09 4.82
N VAL A 190 -19.21 -2.28 4.44
CA VAL A 190 -18.14 -2.67 3.51
C VAL A 190 -16.80 -2.23 4.09
N TYR A 191 -15.81 -3.10 3.97
CA TYR A 191 -14.40 -2.80 4.20
C TYR A 191 -13.69 -2.73 2.86
N LEU A 192 -13.19 -1.55 2.52
CA LEU A 192 -12.32 -1.31 1.38
C LEU A 192 -10.87 -1.42 1.87
N VAL A 193 -10.15 -2.43 1.40
CA VAL A 193 -8.84 -2.80 1.95
C VAL A 193 -7.74 -2.52 0.93
N ASP A 194 -6.67 -1.86 1.36
CA ASP A 194 -5.46 -1.62 0.57
C ASP A 194 -4.20 -1.95 1.39
N ASP A 195 -3.08 -2.17 0.72
CA ASP A 195 -1.81 -2.44 1.40
C ASP A 195 -1.16 -1.19 1.97
N PHE A 196 -1.14 -0.11 1.19
CA PHE A 196 -0.33 1.05 1.50
C PHE A 196 -0.96 2.36 1.03
N VAL A 197 -0.78 3.41 1.83
CA VAL A 197 -1.14 4.77 1.45
C VAL A 197 -0.06 5.79 1.83
N ALA A 198 0.40 6.55 0.83
CA ALA A 198 1.41 7.59 0.98
C ALA A 198 0.84 9.02 0.96
N THR A 199 0.15 9.40 -0.13
CA THR A 199 -0.52 10.70 -0.22
C THR A 199 -2.03 10.59 -0.04
N GLY A 200 -2.59 9.41 -0.38
CA GLY A 200 -4.04 9.16 -0.44
C GLY A 200 -4.74 9.71 -1.68
N THR A 201 -4.04 10.35 -2.61
CA THR A 201 -4.64 10.98 -3.81
C THR A 201 -5.20 9.97 -4.80
N THR A 202 -4.62 8.77 -4.88
CA THR A 202 -5.15 7.65 -5.68
C THR A 202 -6.43 7.08 -5.08
N PHE A 203 -6.55 7.09 -3.75
CA PHE A 203 -7.74 6.63 -3.06
C PHE A 203 -8.91 7.62 -3.23
N PHE A 204 -8.69 8.90 -2.91
CA PHE A 204 -9.69 9.95 -3.06
C PHE A 204 -9.03 11.34 -3.21
N ARG A 205 -9.47 12.09 -4.22
CA ARG A 205 -9.10 13.50 -4.45
C ARG A 205 -10.18 14.24 -5.24
N ILE A 206 -10.17 15.56 -5.16
CA ILE A 206 -10.87 16.43 -6.10
C ILE A 206 -9.89 16.79 -7.23
N ASP A 207 -10.36 16.67 -8.46
CA ASP A 207 -9.60 17.06 -9.63
C ASP A 207 -9.51 18.58 -9.72
N SER A 208 -8.30 19.14 -9.82
CA SER A 208 -8.08 20.59 -9.82
C SER A 208 -8.72 21.29 -11.01
N ASP A 209 -8.78 20.63 -12.15
CA ASP A 209 -9.16 21.24 -13.42
C ASP A 209 -10.68 21.18 -13.61
N THR A 210 -11.30 20.07 -13.20
CA THR A 210 -12.73 19.82 -13.41
C THR A 210 -13.59 19.98 -12.15
N GLY A 211 -12.98 20.03 -10.97
CA GLY A 211 -13.69 19.99 -9.68
C GLY A 211 -14.35 18.63 -9.39
N ALA A 212 -14.18 17.64 -10.26
CA ALA A 212 -14.85 16.35 -10.13
C ALA A 212 -14.10 15.43 -9.14
N PRO A 213 -14.82 14.63 -8.33
CA PRO A 213 -14.18 13.65 -7.47
C PRO A 213 -13.57 12.50 -8.30
N LYS A 214 -12.34 12.12 -7.95
CA LYS A 214 -11.61 10.99 -8.54
C LYS A 214 -11.01 10.09 -7.46
N GLY A 215 -10.74 8.84 -7.84
CA GLY A 215 -10.05 7.87 -6.99
C GLY A 215 -10.79 6.53 -6.87
N LYS A 216 -10.19 5.60 -6.14
CA LYS A 216 -10.75 4.25 -5.92
C LYS A 216 -12.09 4.28 -5.19
N LEU A 217 -12.27 5.19 -4.22
CA LEU A 217 -13.54 5.35 -3.51
C LEU A 217 -14.69 5.77 -4.45
N VAL A 218 -14.41 6.68 -5.38
CA VAL A 218 -15.38 7.13 -6.39
C VAL A 218 -15.71 6.00 -7.36
N LYS A 219 -14.72 5.19 -7.74
CA LYS A 219 -14.93 4.03 -8.62
C LYS A 219 -15.82 2.97 -7.95
N PHE A 220 -15.61 2.71 -6.66
CA PHE A 220 -16.51 1.87 -5.85
C PHE A 220 -17.94 2.41 -5.85
N ALA A 221 -18.13 3.69 -5.50
CA ALA A 221 -19.45 4.32 -5.46
C ALA A 221 -20.17 4.24 -6.82
N LYS A 222 -19.44 4.48 -7.93
CA LYS A 222 -19.98 4.33 -9.29
C LYS A 222 -20.37 2.88 -9.61
N SER A 223 -19.59 1.89 -9.18
CA SER A 223 -19.91 0.47 -9.35
C SER A 223 -21.21 0.10 -8.62
N VAL A 224 -21.37 0.54 -7.36
CA VAL A 224 -22.60 0.32 -6.59
C VAL A 224 -23.79 1.00 -7.26
N ARG A 225 -23.66 2.29 -7.63
CA ARG A 225 -24.75 3.03 -8.29
C ARG A 225 -25.19 2.39 -9.61
N LYS A 226 -24.23 1.91 -10.40
CA LYS A 226 -24.52 1.19 -11.65
C LYS A 226 -25.30 -0.09 -11.35
N ALA A 227 -24.87 -0.89 -10.38
CA ALA A 227 -25.57 -2.11 -9.99
C ALA A 227 -27.00 -1.83 -9.49
N VAL A 228 -27.20 -0.79 -8.69
CA VAL A 228 -28.54 -0.37 -8.23
C VAL A 228 -29.45 -0.03 -9.40
N SER A 229 -28.92 0.66 -10.42
CA SER A 229 -29.66 1.00 -11.63
C SER A 229 -29.95 -0.23 -12.48
N ASP A 230 -28.96 -1.08 -12.74
CA ASP A 230 -29.08 -2.23 -13.65
C ASP A 230 -29.97 -3.35 -13.05
N LEU A 231 -29.92 -3.53 -11.73
CA LEU A 231 -30.67 -4.57 -11.01
C LEU A 231 -32.00 -4.07 -10.44
N GLU A 232 -32.26 -2.76 -10.52
CA GLU A 232 -33.43 -2.08 -9.93
C GLU A 232 -33.62 -2.39 -8.43
N ARG A 233 -32.51 -2.57 -7.69
CA ARG A 233 -32.51 -3.03 -6.28
C ARG A 233 -31.36 -2.40 -5.49
N GLN A 234 -31.61 -2.15 -4.21
CA GLN A 234 -30.57 -1.67 -3.30
C GLN A 234 -29.61 -2.82 -2.90
N ILE A 235 -28.31 -2.55 -2.97
CA ILE A 235 -27.24 -3.50 -2.58
C ILE A 235 -26.93 -3.40 -1.08
N PHE A 236 -26.93 -2.17 -0.57
CA PHE A 236 -26.63 -1.84 0.81
C PHE A 236 -27.86 -1.27 1.51
N GLU A 237 -27.90 -1.34 2.84
CA GLU A 237 -28.82 -0.54 3.65
C GLU A 237 -28.55 0.95 3.46
N GLU A 238 -29.55 1.80 3.71
CA GLU A 238 -29.45 3.25 3.49
C GLU A 238 -28.32 3.89 4.30
N ASP A 239 -28.05 3.42 5.51
CA ASP A 239 -27.04 3.92 6.44
C ASP A 239 -25.80 3.01 6.54
N TYR A 240 -25.54 2.22 5.50
CA TYR A 240 -24.42 1.28 5.52
C TYR A 240 -23.07 1.96 5.81
N ARG A 241 -22.22 1.24 6.54
CA ARG A 241 -20.92 1.75 6.99
C ARG A 241 -19.85 1.49 5.95
N VAL A 242 -19.17 2.55 5.50
CA VAL A 242 -17.96 2.44 4.69
C VAL A 242 -16.73 2.50 5.59
N ASN A 243 -15.98 1.41 5.65
CA ASN A 243 -14.73 1.32 6.37
C ASN A 243 -13.58 1.20 5.37
N VAL A 244 -12.50 1.92 5.59
CA VAL A 244 -11.32 1.90 4.73
C VAL A 244 -10.13 1.49 5.59
N HIS A 245 -9.48 0.40 5.20
CA HIS A 245 -8.32 -0.12 5.92
C HIS A 245 -7.10 -0.12 5.02
N HIS A 246 -6.02 0.51 5.49
CA HIS A 246 -4.70 0.38 4.88
C HIS A 246 -3.78 -0.38 5.83
N TYR A 247 -3.07 -1.40 5.35
CA TYR A 247 -2.14 -2.12 6.24
C TYR A 247 -1.01 -1.20 6.72
N ALA A 248 -0.48 -0.34 5.86
CA ALA A 248 0.49 0.68 6.22
C ALA A 248 0.08 2.07 5.68
N GLY A 249 0.32 3.12 6.46
CA GLY A 249 0.07 4.50 6.03
C GLY A 249 1.17 5.45 6.50
N THR A 250 1.57 6.39 5.65
CA THR A 250 2.44 7.49 6.10
C THR A 250 1.66 8.45 7.01
N ALA A 251 2.35 9.12 7.93
CA ALA A 251 1.73 10.12 8.78
C ALA A 251 1.03 11.24 7.98
N ALA A 252 1.65 11.67 6.88
CA ALA A 252 1.08 12.67 5.97
C ALA A 252 -0.23 12.18 5.30
N ALA A 253 -0.29 10.94 4.82
CA ALA A 253 -1.52 10.37 4.28
C ALA A 253 -2.63 10.28 5.33
N ILE A 254 -2.30 9.85 6.55
CA ILE A 254 -3.29 9.67 7.62
C ILE A 254 -3.96 11.00 7.94
N SER A 255 -3.17 12.06 8.10
CA SER A 255 -3.70 13.40 8.36
C SER A 255 -4.44 13.98 7.15
N GLY A 256 -3.81 13.92 5.96
CA GLY A 256 -4.33 14.56 4.76
C GLY A 256 -5.58 13.87 4.19
N LEU A 257 -5.65 12.53 4.24
CA LEU A 257 -6.80 11.80 3.74
C LEU A 257 -8.03 11.97 4.63
N GLY A 258 -7.86 11.98 5.95
CA GLY A 258 -8.95 12.24 6.89
C GLY A 258 -9.62 13.59 6.63
N ALA A 259 -8.81 14.65 6.53
CA ALA A 259 -9.29 16.00 6.20
C ALA A 259 -10.04 16.02 4.86
N ARG A 260 -9.44 15.46 3.78
CA ARG A 260 -10.10 15.44 2.46
C ARG A 260 -11.45 14.71 2.45
N ILE A 261 -11.56 13.60 3.20
CA ILE A 261 -12.82 12.86 3.32
C ILE A 261 -13.86 13.69 4.08
N GLN A 262 -13.46 14.33 5.17
CA GLN A 262 -14.34 15.19 5.96
C GLN A 262 -14.83 16.41 5.18
N ASP A 263 -13.92 17.10 4.49
CA ASP A 263 -14.23 18.28 3.67
C ASP A 263 -15.13 17.95 2.48
N SER A 264 -15.13 16.67 2.05
CA SER A 264 -15.93 16.20 0.92
C SER A 264 -17.19 15.44 1.33
N ALA A 265 -17.64 15.53 2.59
CA ALA A 265 -18.76 14.75 3.11
C ALA A 265 -20.04 14.88 2.25
N ALA A 266 -20.44 16.09 1.89
CA ALA A 266 -21.63 16.32 1.05
C ALA A 266 -21.51 15.65 -0.34
N LEU A 267 -20.34 15.77 -0.96
CA LEU A 267 -20.06 15.16 -2.26
C LEU A 267 -20.05 13.62 -2.19
N LEU A 268 -19.56 13.05 -1.09
CA LEU A 268 -19.60 11.60 -0.86
C LEU A 268 -21.05 11.11 -0.72
N THR A 269 -21.91 11.86 -0.02
CA THR A 269 -23.34 11.57 0.06
C THR A 269 -24.00 11.58 -1.32
N GLU A 270 -23.70 12.58 -2.16
CA GLU A 270 -24.19 12.65 -3.56
C GLU A 270 -23.71 11.47 -4.42
N LEU A 271 -22.55 10.91 -4.12
CA LEU A 271 -22.03 9.71 -4.77
C LEU A 271 -22.69 8.41 -4.29
N GLY A 272 -23.54 8.45 -3.26
CA GLY A 272 -24.18 7.27 -2.66
C GLY A 272 -23.39 6.62 -1.52
N ILE A 273 -22.43 7.35 -0.94
CA ILE A 273 -21.72 6.97 0.29
C ILE A 273 -22.41 7.70 1.45
N SER A 274 -23.37 7.03 2.07
CA SER A 274 -24.27 7.64 3.07
C SER A 274 -23.62 7.87 4.44
N SER A 275 -22.55 7.14 4.76
CA SER A 275 -21.77 7.33 5.97
C SER A 275 -20.38 7.87 5.64
N LEU A 276 -19.87 8.78 6.48
CA LEU A 276 -18.51 9.28 6.34
C LEU A 276 -17.52 8.09 6.48
N PRO A 277 -16.66 7.82 5.48
CA PRO A 277 -15.77 6.69 5.52
C PRO A 277 -14.86 6.69 6.75
N ARG A 278 -14.86 5.58 7.49
CA ARG A 278 -13.98 5.41 8.64
C ARG A 278 -12.62 4.89 8.20
N LEU A 279 -11.57 5.67 8.45
CA LEU A 279 -10.20 5.31 8.09
C LEU A 279 -9.51 4.57 9.24
N THR A 280 -8.87 3.44 8.93
CA THR A 280 -8.08 2.65 9.88
C THR A 280 -6.76 2.21 9.25
N TYR A 281 -5.75 1.98 10.09
CA TYR A 281 -4.39 1.71 9.65
C TYR A 281 -3.78 0.58 10.48
N GLY A 282 -3.21 -0.43 9.84
CA GLY A 282 -2.49 -1.51 10.55
C GLY A 282 -1.25 -0.97 11.26
N ILE A 283 -0.45 -0.16 10.55
CA ILE A 283 0.68 0.58 11.11
C ILE A 283 0.72 2.01 10.56
N LYS A 284 0.98 2.98 11.44
CA LYS A 284 1.33 4.36 11.09
C LYS A 284 2.85 4.46 11.00
N LEU A 285 3.36 4.76 9.82
CA LEU A 285 4.77 5.06 9.62
C LEU A 285 5.11 6.44 10.20
N PRO A 286 6.31 6.62 10.79
CA PRO A 286 6.65 7.83 11.52
C PRO A 286 6.78 9.05 10.60
N GLU A 287 6.57 10.24 11.18
CA GLU A 287 6.69 11.52 10.46
C GLU A 287 8.12 11.79 9.98
N SER A 288 9.12 11.20 10.63
CA SER A 288 10.53 11.25 10.22
C SER A 288 10.89 10.25 9.12
N LEU A 289 9.97 9.40 8.66
CA LEU A 289 10.29 8.40 7.63
C LEU A 289 10.69 9.05 6.29
N PRO A 290 9.94 10.01 5.72
CA PRO A 290 10.37 10.73 4.52
C PRO A 290 11.77 11.29 4.67
N MET A 291 12.60 11.18 3.63
CA MET A 291 13.88 11.86 3.59
C MET A 291 13.66 13.37 3.49
N SER A 292 14.52 14.16 4.16
CA SER A 292 14.38 15.62 4.15
C SER A 292 15.72 16.32 4.03
N ALA A 293 15.79 17.37 3.20
CA ALA A 293 16.97 18.22 3.12
C ALA A 293 17.28 18.95 4.45
N SER A 294 16.29 19.06 5.36
CA SER A 294 16.51 19.59 6.71
C SER A 294 17.17 18.59 7.65
N ASN A 295 17.20 17.30 7.30
CA ASN A 295 17.92 16.27 8.03
C ASN A 295 19.32 16.11 7.43
N PRO A 296 20.41 16.46 8.14
CA PRO A 296 21.78 16.35 7.61
C PRO A 296 22.14 14.93 7.14
N GLU A 297 21.60 13.89 7.79
CA GLU A 297 21.86 12.49 7.42
C GLU A 297 21.26 12.08 6.07
N ASP A 298 20.26 12.83 5.58
CA ASP A 298 19.61 12.54 4.30
C ASP A 298 20.26 13.30 3.12
N GLN A 299 21.03 14.37 3.39
CA GLN A 299 21.48 15.31 2.36
C GLN A 299 22.30 14.66 1.26
N ASP A 300 23.33 13.90 1.61
CA ASP A 300 24.23 13.29 0.63
C ASP A 300 23.48 12.34 -0.32
N PHE A 301 22.54 11.55 0.20
CA PHE A 301 21.75 10.66 -0.64
C PHE A 301 20.71 11.41 -1.50
N LEU A 302 20.13 12.50 -0.98
CA LEU A 302 19.26 13.37 -1.77
C LEU A 302 20.02 14.04 -2.93
N GLU A 303 21.29 14.38 -2.74
CA GLU A 303 22.16 14.84 -3.82
C GLU A 303 22.39 13.75 -4.87
N LEU A 304 22.59 12.49 -4.46
CA LEU A 304 22.66 11.37 -5.41
C LEU A 304 21.34 11.21 -6.17
N ALA A 305 20.21 11.27 -5.47
CA ALA A 305 18.88 11.18 -6.10
C ALA A 305 18.68 12.27 -7.14
N ASN A 306 19.18 13.49 -6.91
CA ASN A 306 19.14 14.58 -7.89
C ASN A 306 20.11 14.36 -9.06
N ARG A 307 21.34 13.90 -8.78
CA ARG A 307 22.41 13.71 -9.78
C ARG A 307 22.11 12.60 -10.77
N TYR A 308 21.49 11.51 -10.31
CA TYR A 308 21.19 10.32 -11.11
C TYR A 308 19.73 10.29 -11.60
N TYR A 309 18.99 11.40 -11.46
CA TYR A 309 17.62 11.47 -11.92
C TYR A 309 17.52 11.59 -13.43
N ASP A 310 16.64 10.77 -14.01
CA ASP A 310 16.26 10.86 -15.41
C ASP A 310 14.87 11.52 -15.57
N PRO A 311 14.77 12.70 -16.22
CA PRO A 311 13.51 13.39 -16.47
C PRO A 311 12.50 12.60 -17.31
N VAL A 312 12.93 11.53 -18.01
CA VAL A 312 12.01 10.64 -18.76
C VAL A 312 10.92 10.02 -17.89
N LEU A 313 11.12 10.01 -16.56
CA LEU A 313 10.15 9.52 -15.58
C LEU A 313 8.93 10.45 -15.41
N GLU A 314 8.98 11.67 -15.94
CA GLU A 314 7.90 12.65 -15.84
C GLU A 314 6.80 12.37 -16.85
N THR A 315 5.58 12.13 -16.36
CA THR A 315 4.38 11.89 -17.16
C THR A 315 3.26 12.84 -16.76
N SER A 316 2.16 12.86 -17.52
CA SER A 316 0.95 13.59 -17.10
C SER A 316 0.40 13.07 -15.77
N HIS A 317 0.55 11.77 -15.49
CA HIS A 317 0.09 11.15 -14.25
C HIS A 317 0.94 11.51 -13.03
N THR A 318 2.23 11.81 -13.22
CA THR A 318 3.10 12.19 -12.11
C THR A 318 2.85 13.61 -11.61
N LYS A 319 2.46 14.54 -12.50
CA LYS A 319 2.10 15.92 -12.15
C LYS A 319 0.90 16.03 -11.22
N VAL A 320 0.02 15.02 -11.22
CA VAL A 320 -1.11 14.91 -10.27
C VAL A 320 -0.63 14.86 -8.81
N GLY A 321 0.62 14.46 -8.57
CA GLY A 321 1.23 14.45 -7.24
C GLY A 321 1.48 15.84 -6.65
N GLY A 322 1.39 16.91 -7.44
CA GLY A 322 1.65 18.29 -6.99
C GLY A 322 3.14 18.65 -6.92
N THR A 323 4.01 17.88 -7.56
CA THR A 323 5.44 18.18 -7.70
C THR A 323 5.82 18.33 -9.17
N ASP A 324 6.78 19.22 -9.44
CA ASP A 324 7.26 19.50 -10.79
C ASP A 324 8.10 18.33 -11.34
N ASP A 325 8.79 17.60 -10.46
CA ASP A 325 9.59 16.43 -10.81
C ASP A 325 9.24 15.19 -9.95
N MET A 326 9.86 14.06 -10.30
CA MET A 326 9.69 12.77 -9.65
C MET A 326 10.90 12.36 -8.81
N LYS A 327 11.90 13.23 -8.60
CA LYS A 327 13.18 12.87 -7.93
C LYS A 327 12.99 12.28 -6.54
N LEU A 328 11.96 12.75 -5.86
CA LEU A 328 11.56 12.32 -4.53
C LEU A 328 10.36 11.35 -4.55
N GLY A 329 10.04 10.77 -5.70
CA GLY A 329 8.88 9.94 -5.89
C GLY A 329 7.57 10.73 -5.98
N TYR A 330 6.47 10.02 -6.20
CA TYR A 330 5.17 10.60 -6.49
C TYR A 330 4.69 11.49 -5.33
N GLY A 331 4.37 12.74 -5.66
CA GLY A 331 3.98 13.76 -4.69
C GLY A 331 5.09 14.17 -3.73
N GLY A 332 6.36 13.99 -4.12
CA GLY A 332 7.51 14.45 -3.34
C GLY A 332 7.67 13.78 -1.98
N CYS A 333 7.15 12.55 -1.82
CA CYS A 333 7.08 11.90 -0.52
C CYS A 333 8.44 11.45 0.03
N ALA A 334 9.46 11.34 -0.83
CA ALA A 334 10.83 10.98 -0.50
C ALA A 334 10.93 9.72 0.37
N LEU A 335 10.13 8.69 0.11
CA LEU A 335 10.05 7.54 1.02
C LEU A 335 11.23 6.58 0.82
N PRO A 336 12.02 6.29 1.86
CA PRO A 336 12.96 5.19 1.84
C PRO A 336 12.22 3.90 2.21
N LEU A 337 11.25 3.50 1.38
CA LEU A 337 10.34 2.38 1.66
C LEU A 337 10.28 1.39 0.48
N VAL A 338 10.33 0.10 0.79
CA VAL A 338 10.07 -0.99 -0.16
C VAL A 338 9.10 -1.98 0.48
N LEU A 339 8.11 -2.45 -0.29
CA LEU A 339 7.22 -3.54 0.12
C LEU A 339 7.64 -4.81 -0.60
N ASP A 340 7.46 -5.97 0.03
CA ASP A 340 7.89 -7.27 -0.51
C ASP A 340 7.49 -7.55 -1.96
N HIS A 341 6.33 -7.07 -2.37
CA HIS A 341 5.71 -7.37 -3.64
C HIS A 341 5.79 -6.22 -4.66
N ASN A 342 6.29 -5.04 -4.25
CA ASN A 342 6.49 -3.88 -5.12
C ASN A 342 7.17 -2.71 -4.38
N THR A 343 8.01 -1.94 -5.06
CA THR A 343 8.44 -0.61 -4.58
C THR A 343 7.37 0.45 -4.85
N PRO A 344 6.83 1.15 -3.83
CA PRO A 344 5.87 2.23 -4.04
C PRO A 344 6.45 3.32 -4.94
N ASN A 345 5.65 3.90 -5.84
CA ASN A 345 6.10 5.03 -6.67
C ASN A 345 6.34 6.32 -5.85
N ASN A 346 5.88 6.36 -4.60
CA ASN A 346 6.19 7.41 -3.62
C ASN A 346 7.61 7.31 -3.04
N SER A 347 8.29 6.18 -3.27
CA SER A 347 9.70 6.01 -2.91
C SER A 347 10.61 6.63 -3.97
N LEU A 348 11.85 6.96 -3.60
CA LEU A 348 12.80 7.60 -4.50
C LEU A 348 13.02 6.74 -5.76
N PRO A 349 12.92 7.30 -7.00
CA PRO A 349 13.11 6.54 -8.22
C PRO A 349 14.47 5.87 -8.34
N LEU A 350 15.49 6.42 -7.69
CA LEU A 350 16.82 5.81 -7.63
C LEU A 350 16.80 4.36 -7.09
N LEU A 351 15.75 3.96 -6.35
CA LEU A 351 15.57 2.59 -5.88
C LEU A 351 14.93 1.65 -6.91
N TRP A 352 14.09 2.15 -7.82
CA TRP A 352 13.16 1.30 -8.57
C TRP A 352 13.05 1.60 -10.07
N ALA A 353 13.54 2.75 -10.53
CA ALA A 353 13.50 3.14 -11.92
C ALA A 353 14.57 2.42 -12.73
N GLU A 354 14.24 2.16 -13.99
CA GLU A 354 15.14 1.60 -14.99
C GLU A 354 15.03 2.47 -16.24
N THR A 355 16.12 3.14 -16.60
CA THR A 355 16.18 4.02 -17.77
C THR A 355 17.49 3.81 -18.51
N ASN A 356 17.49 4.09 -19.82
CA ASN A 356 18.70 3.98 -20.63
C ASN A 356 19.64 5.18 -20.45
N GLY A 357 19.20 6.24 -19.75
CA GLY A 357 19.86 7.53 -19.77
C GLY A 357 19.79 8.19 -21.15
N ALA A 358 20.49 9.30 -21.29
CA ALA A 358 20.62 10.00 -22.56
C ALA A 358 21.98 10.68 -22.65
N ASP A 359 22.63 10.56 -23.81
CA ASP A 359 23.83 11.33 -24.10
C ASP A 359 23.42 12.80 -24.31
N GLY A 360 24.11 13.70 -23.62
CA GLY A 360 23.98 15.14 -23.83
C GLY A 360 25.04 15.66 -24.80
N ASP A 361 24.83 16.86 -25.33
CA ASP A 361 25.81 17.53 -26.22
C ASP A 361 27.18 17.76 -25.53
N ALA A 362 27.20 17.75 -24.19
CA ALA A 362 28.40 17.78 -23.34
C ALA A 362 28.25 16.75 -22.20
N PRO A 363 29.36 16.24 -21.61
CA PRO A 363 29.32 15.26 -20.51
C PRO A 363 28.55 15.73 -19.27
N GLU A 364 28.51 17.04 -19.03
CA GLU A 364 27.74 17.65 -17.94
C GLU A 364 26.22 17.65 -18.19
N ASN A 365 25.81 17.47 -19.44
CA ASN A 365 24.41 17.40 -19.87
C ASN A 365 23.94 15.96 -20.11
N SER A 366 24.81 14.96 -19.92
CA SER A 366 24.41 13.56 -20.04
C SER A 366 23.55 13.15 -18.84
N VAL A 367 22.44 12.46 -19.13
CA VAL A 367 21.56 11.89 -18.11
C VAL A 367 22.02 10.46 -17.83
N PRO A 368 22.41 10.11 -16.59
CA PRO A 368 22.85 8.76 -16.28
C PRO A 368 21.74 7.73 -16.49
N ALA A 369 22.11 6.54 -16.97
CA ALA A 369 21.20 5.40 -16.97
C ALA A 369 20.86 5.00 -15.53
N MET A 370 19.58 4.85 -15.23
CA MET A 370 19.13 4.39 -13.91
C MET A 370 19.03 2.88 -13.88
N ARG A 371 19.58 2.26 -12.85
CA ARG A 371 19.43 0.82 -12.59
C ARG A 371 18.72 0.61 -11.26
N PRO A 372 17.70 -0.26 -11.21
CA PRO A 372 16.89 -0.45 -10.00
C PRO A 372 17.60 -1.39 -9.01
N LEU A 373 17.52 -1.07 -7.72
CA LEU A 373 17.82 -2.04 -6.65
C LEU A 373 16.60 -2.95 -6.42
N PHE A 374 15.41 -2.35 -6.39
CA PHE A 374 14.12 -3.02 -6.20
C PHE A 374 13.18 -2.61 -7.33
N ARG A 375 13.21 -3.37 -8.44
CA ARG A 375 12.38 -3.09 -9.62
C ARG A 375 10.91 -2.93 -9.27
N ARG A 376 10.30 -1.86 -9.74
CA ARG A 376 8.85 -1.67 -9.67
C ARG A 376 8.16 -2.23 -10.91
N ARG A 377 7.18 -3.11 -10.75
CA ARG A 377 6.29 -3.48 -11.86
C ARG A 377 5.32 -2.33 -12.15
N GLN A 378 5.36 -1.80 -13.37
CA GLN A 378 4.31 -0.92 -13.84
C GLN A 378 3.05 -1.77 -14.08
N ARG A 379 1.98 -1.50 -13.32
CA ARG A 379 0.70 -2.22 -13.44
C ARG A 379 -0.13 -1.80 -14.66
N HIS A 380 0.37 -0.85 -15.46
CA HIS A 380 -0.26 -0.38 -16.69
C HIS A 380 0.82 -0.21 -17.76
N THR A 381 0.79 -1.09 -18.75
CA THR A 381 1.38 -0.93 -20.09
C THR A 381 0.27 -1.08 -21.10
#